data_AF-A0A351XC75-F1
#
_entry.id   AF-A0A351XC75-F1
#
_cell.length_a   1.000
_cell.length_b   1.000
_cell.length_c   1.000
_cell.angle_alpha   90.00
_cell.angle_beta   90.00
_cell.angle_gamma   90.00
#
_symmetry.space_group_name_H-M   'P 1'
#
loop_
_entity.id
_entity.type
_entity.pdbx_description
1 polymer ?
#
loop_
_entity_poly.entity_id
_entity_poly.type
_entity_poly.pdbx_seq_one_letter_code
_entity_poly.pdbx_strand_id
1 'polypeptide(L)'
;LVGLELRGVHSRHVTMALAEMTRGGQQRSFRQWRLNGMAMPLVLIAASIATGADDPLLPAVAAPFVLFGLFAYEDAYVRAGQSVPLS
;
A
#
# COMPACT_ATOMS: atom_id res chain seq x y z
N LEU A 1 -9.81 -0.99 5.23
CA LEU A 1 -9.32 0.30 5.78
C LEU A 1 -9.21 1.37 4.70
N VAL A 2 -8.36 1.20 3.68
CA VAL A 2 -8.22 2.16 2.54
C VAL A 2 -9.55 2.52 1.84
N GLY A 3 -10.44 1.54 1.61
CA GLY A 3 -11.76 1.80 1.00
C GLY A 3 -12.75 2.58 1.89
N LEU A 4 -12.51 2.61 3.20
CA LEU A 4 -13.32 3.35 4.18
C LEU A 4 -12.81 4.78 4.33
N GLU A 5 -11.49 5.00 4.29
CA GLU A 5 -10.88 6.34 4.22
C GLU A 5 -11.25 7.08 2.93
N LEU A 6 -11.42 6.37 1.80
CA LEU A 6 -11.90 6.97 0.54
C LEU A 6 -13.33 7.51 0.60
N ARG A 7 -14.14 7.11 1.60
CA ARG A 7 -15.56 7.48 1.72
C ARG A 7 -15.84 8.39 2.92
N GLY A 8 -14.83 8.74 3.72
CA GLY A 8 -14.97 9.66 4.83
C GLY A 8 -15.00 11.13 4.38
N VAL A 9 -15.77 11.96 5.08
CA VAL A 9 -15.68 13.42 4.96
C VAL A 9 -14.34 13.84 5.56
N HIS A 10 -13.31 13.93 4.73
CA HIS A 10 -11.97 14.31 5.17
C HIS A 10 -11.69 15.78 4.88
N SER A 11 -10.88 16.38 5.76
CA SER A 11 -10.36 17.75 5.61
C SER A 11 -9.72 17.94 4.24
N ARG A 12 -9.88 19.13 3.65
CA ARG A 12 -9.41 19.51 2.30
C ARG A 12 -7.94 19.13 2.05
N HIS A 13 -7.12 19.11 3.10
CA HIS A 13 -5.72 18.68 3.08
C HIS A 13 -5.54 17.18 2.77
N VAL A 14 -6.39 16.30 3.30
CA VAL A 14 -6.33 14.85 3.07
C VAL A 14 -6.73 14.53 1.63
N THR A 15 -7.73 15.23 1.08
CA THR A 15 -8.14 15.05 -0.32
C THR A 15 -7.05 15.49 -1.29
N MET A 16 -6.33 16.59 -0.98
CA MET A 16 -5.16 17.02 -1.76
C MET A 16 -3.98 16.04 -1.63
N ALA A 17 -3.66 15.56 -0.43
CA ALA A 17 -2.59 14.58 -0.22
C ALA A 17 -2.88 13.27 -0.98
N LEU A 18 -4.13 12.80 -0.97
CA LEU A 18 -4.54 11.61 -1.72
C LEU A 18 -4.46 11.83 -3.24
N ALA A 19 -4.80 13.03 -3.72
CA ALA A 19 -4.67 13.40 -5.12
C ALA A 19 -3.19 13.44 -5.57
N GLU A 20 -2.29 13.96 -4.72
CA GLU A 20 -0.85 13.99 -4.99
C GLU A 20 -0.25 12.57 -5.00
N MET A 21 -0.70 11.71 -4.09
CA MET A 21 -0.26 10.32 -3.98
C MET A 21 -0.73 9.45 -5.15
N THR A 22 -1.91 9.75 -5.73
CA THR A 22 -2.53 8.95 -6.80
C THR A 22 -2.33 9.51 -8.22
N ARG A 23 -2.17 10.83 -8.37
CA ARG A 23 -2.07 11.53 -9.66
C ARG A 23 -0.89 12.52 -9.74
N GLY A 24 -0.22 12.81 -8.63
CA GLY A 24 0.93 13.72 -8.55
C GLY A 24 2.28 13.00 -8.56
N GLY A 25 3.33 13.69 -8.08
CA GLY A 25 4.73 13.25 -8.21
C GLY A 25 5.06 11.89 -7.57
N GLN A 26 4.26 11.43 -6.61
CA GLN A 26 4.46 10.17 -5.89
C GLN A 26 3.76 8.95 -6.51
N GLN A 27 3.00 9.14 -7.61
CA GLN A 27 2.21 8.07 -8.25
C GLN A 27 3.04 6.82 -8.61
N ARG A 28 4.28 7.00 -9.07
CA ARG A 28 5.15 5.88 -9.47
C ARG A 28 5.57 5.02 -8.27
N SER A 29 5.88 5.67 -7.15
CA SER A 29 6.21 5.01 -5.88
C SER A 29 4.99 4.30 -5.31
N PHE A 30 3.82 4.96 -5.32
CA PHE A 30 2.55 4.37 -4.89
C PHE A 30 2.11 3.17 -5.75
N ARG A 31 2.38 3.20 -7.06
CA ARG A 31 2.07 2.08 -7.95
C ARG A 31 3.04 0.90 -7.76
N GLN A 32 4.34 1.18 -7.57
CA GLN A 32 5.32 0.14 -7.23
C GLN A 32 5.00 -0.50 -5.87
N TRP A 33 4.62 0.30 -4.88
CA TRP A 33 4.12 -0.18 -3.60
C TRP A 33 2.93 -1.13 -3.77
N ARG A 34 1.88 -0.69 -4.46
CA ARG A 34 0.65 -1.46 -4.65
C ARG A 34 0.89 -2.78 -5.38
N LEU A 35 1.77 -2.80 -6.37
CA LEU A 35 2.08 -4.01 -7.13
C LEU A 35 2.96 -4.97 -6.31
N ASN A 36 4.03 -4.47 -5.68
CA ASN A 36 5.01 -5.35 -5.03
C ASN A 36 4.61 -5.74 -3.60
N GLY A 37 4.04 -4.80 -2.84
CA GLY A 37 3.67 -5.01 -1.43
C GLY A 37 2.32 -5.69 -1.22
N MET A 38 1.43 -5.69 -2.22
CA MET A 38 0.07 -6.22 -2.09
C MET A 38 -0.24 -7.38 -3.04
N ALA A 39 0.18 -7.30 -4.32
CA ALA A 39 -0.09 -8.40 -5.26
C ALA A 39 0.81 -9.61 -5.01
N MET A 40 2.10 -9.39 -4.73
CA MET A 40 3.05 -10.49 -4.51
C MET A 40 2.70 -11.38 -3.31
N PRO A 41 2.36 -10.86 -2.11
CA PRO A 41 1.94 -11.70 -1.00
C PRO A 41 0.63 -12.45 -1.30
N LEU A 42 -0.33 -11.82 -2.00
CA LEU A 42 -1.58 -12.48 -2.40
C LEU A 42 -1.33 -13.66 -3.32
N VAL A 43 -0.44 -13.53 -4.30
CA VAL A 43 -0.07 -14.61 -5.22
C VAL A 43 0.60 -15.76 -4.46
N LEU A 44 1.54 -15.45 -3.56
CA LEU A 44 2.26 -16.46 -2.77
C LEU A 44 1.31 -17.24 -1.83
N ILE A 45 0.38 -16.55 -1.17
CA ILE A 45 -0.63 -17.19 -0.30
C ILE A 45 -1.60 -18.02 -1.13
N ALA A 46 -2.10 -17.50 -2.25
CA ALA A 46 -3.00 -18.23 -3.13
C ALA A 46 -2.32 -19.49 -3.71
N ALA A 47 -1.05 -19.41 -4.07
CA ALA A 47 -0.26 -20.56 -4.51
C ALA A 47 -0.13 -21.61 -3.40
N SER A 48 0.20 -21.21 -2.17
CA SER A 48 0.30 -22.12 -1.02
C SER A 48 -1.01 -22.89 -0.77
N ILE A 49 -2.16 -22.19 -0.85
CA ILE A 49 -3.49 -22.81 -0.72
C ILE A 49 -3.76 -23.76 -1.89
N ALA A 50 -3.48 -23.34 -3.12
CA ALA A 50 -3.77 -24.12 -4.33
C ALA A 50 -2.91 -25.40 -4.44
N THR A 51 -1.67 -25.36 -3.94
CA THR A 51 -0.79 -26.53 -3.91
C THR A 51 -1.05 -27.45 -2.71
N GLY A 52 -1.94 -27.07 -1.79
CA GLY A 52 -2.14 -27.80 -0.52
C GLY A 52 -0.86 -27.91 0.29
N ALA A 53 0.02 -26.90 0.20
CA ALA A 53 1.29 -26.91 0.89
C ALA A 53 1.06 -26.55 2.36
N ASP A 54 1.16 -27.54 3.24
CA ASP A 54 1.16 -27.33 4.70
C ASP A 54 2.49 -26.73 5.20
N ASP A 55 3.51 -26.65 4.33
CA ASP A 55 4.80 -26.04 4.63
C ASP A 55 4.67 -24.51 4.77
N PRO A 56 5.08 -23.92 5.91
CA PRO A 56 4.99 -22.48 6.14
C PRO A 56 5.97 -21.65 5.29
N LEU A 57 6.82 -22.26 4.46
CA LEU A 57 7.82 -21.55 3.65
C LEU A 57 7.21 -20.48 2.73
N LEU A 58 6.12 -20.78 2.02
CA LEU A 58 5.46 -19.83 1.13
C LEU A 58 4.85 -18.63 1.90
N PRO A 59 4.07 -18.85 2.98
CA PRO A 59 3.63 -17.77 3.88
C PRO A 59 4.79 -16.97 4.49
N ALA A 60 5.87 -17.63 4.92
CA ALA A 60 7.03 -16.98 5.51
C ALA A 60 7.75 -16.05 4.52
N VAL A 61 7.85 -16.47 3.24
CA VAL A 61 8.38 -15.63 2.16
C VAL A 61 7.44 -14.47 1.83
N ALA A 62 6.12 -14.65 1.98
CA ALA A 62 5.14 -13.58 1.73
C ALA A 62 5.19 -12.46 2.79
N ALA A 63 5.47 -12.79 4.06
CA ALA A 63 5.51 -11.85 5.17
C ALA A 63 6.40 -10.60 4.95
N PRO A 64 7.67 -10.68 4.50
CA PRO A 64 8.49 -9.50 4.25
C PRO A 64 7.92 -8.61 3.13
N PHE A 65 7.24 -9.15 2.13
CA PHE A 65 6.57 -8.34 1.11
C PHE A 65 5.41 -7.53 1.70
N VAL A 66 4.66 -8.10 2.64
CA VAL A 66 3.60 -7.38 3.36
C VAL A 66 4.18 -6.24 4.20
N LEU A 67 5.28 -6.50 4.92
CA LEU A 67 5.95 -5.48 5.75
C LEU A 67 6.54 -4.37 4.90
N PHE A 68 7.26 -4.73 3.82
CA PHE A 68 7.80 -3.76 2.86
C PHE A 68 6.67 -2.95 2.21
N GLY A 69 5.56 -3.61 1.91
CA GLY A 69 4.31 -2.97 1.57
C GLY A 69 3.97 -1.92 2.62
N LEU A 70 3.55 -2.32 3.81
CA LEU A 70 3.09 -1.38 4.84
C LEU A 70 4.03 -0.17 5.02
N PHE A 71 5.34 -0.41 5.06
CA PHE A 71 6.34 0.66 5.14
C PHE A 71 6.26 1.67 3.99
N ALA A 72 6.22 1.21 2.73
CA ALA A 72 6.17 2.11 1.58
C ALA A 72 4.80 2.82 1.42
N TYR A 73 3.72 2.27 1.99
CA TYR A 73 2.45 3.00 2.13
C TYR A 73 2.60 4.18 3.08
N GLU A 74 3.15 3.93 4.27
CA GLU A 74 3.34 4.96 5.30
C GLU A 74 4.31 6.05 4.84
N ASP A 75 5.45 5.69 4.23
CA ASP A 75 6.40 6.67 3.68
C ASP A 75 5.73 7.58 2.64
N ALA A 76 4.95 7.01 1.72
CA ALA A 76 4.24 7.79 0.73
C ALA A 76 3.16 8.69 1.38
N TYR A 77 2.47 8.21 2.42
CA TYR A 77 1.46 8.98 3.14
C TYR A 77 2.08 10.17 3.90
N VAL A 78 3.20 9.95 4.59
CA VAL A 78 3.93 10.99 5.32
C VAL A 78 4.47 12.05 4.35
N ARG A 79 5.10 11.63 3.24
CA ARG A 79 5.62 12.58 2.23
C ARG A 79 4.50 13.38 1.58
N ALA A 80 3.37 12.75 1.28
CA ALA A 80 2.20 13.45 0.77
C ALA A 80 1.69 14.48 1.80
N GLY A 81 1.61 14.13 3.08
CA GLY A 81 1.23 15.06 4.15
C GLY A 81 2.18 16.26 4.28
N GLN A 82 3.48 16.06 4.09
CA GLN A 82 4.48 17.13 4.14
C GLN A 82 4.49 18.03 2.89
N SER A 83 3.94 17.57 1.77
CA SER A 83 3.86 18.33 0.52
C SER A 83 2.69 19.33 0.47
N VAL A 84 1.75 19.27 1.42
CA VAL A 84 0.58 20.15 1.42
C VAL A 84 0.88 21.43 2.22
N PRO A 85 0.75 22.63 1.62
CA PRO A 85 0.96 23.89 2.33
C PRO A 85 -0.16 24.15 3.36
N LEU A 86 0.21 24.69 4.53
CA LEU A 86 -0.69 25.02 5.65
C LEU A 86 -1.48 26.33 5.44
N SER A 87 -1.71 26.73 4.18
CA SER A 87 -2.36 28.01 3.82
C SER A 87 -3.83 28.05 4.18
#